data_AF-A0A5S9MHN4-F1
#
_entry.id   AF-A0A5S9MHN4-F1
#
_cell.length_a   1.000
_cell.length_b   1.000
_cell.length_c   1.000
_cell.angle_alpha   90.00
_cell.angle_beta   90.00
_cell.angle_gamma   90.00
#
_symmetry.space_group_name_H-M   'P 1'
#
loop_
_entity.id
_entity.type
_entity.pdbx_description
1 polymer ?
#
loop_
_entity_poly.entity_id
_entity_poly.type
_entity_poly.pdbx_seq_one_letter_code
_entity_poly.pdbx_strand_id
1 'polypeptide(L)' 'MGKHIRKAAVIGSGVMGSGIAAHLANIGIPVTLLDIVPNELTKEETAKKADA' A
#
# COMPACT_ATOMS: atom_id res chain seq x y z
N MET A 1 14.14 12.19 -24.55
CA MET A 1 14.06 10.78 -24.13
C MET A 1 13.82 10.74 -22.62
N GLY A 2 12.72 10.14 -22.16
CA GLY A 2 12.38 10.08 -20.72
C GLY A 2 13.18 9.00 -19.98
N LYS A 3 13.36 9.15 -18.66
CA LYS A 3 13.92 8.08 -17.82
C LYS A 3 12.89 6.96 -17.67
N HIS A 4 13.27 5.73 -17.98
CA HIS A 4 12.42 4.56 -17.72
C HIS A 4 12.38 4.26 -16.22
N ILE A 5 11.17 4.14 -15.68
CA ILE A 5 10.96 3.71 -14.30
C ILE A 5 11.17 2.21 -14.22
N ARG A 6 12.10 1.77 -13.37
CA ARG A 6 12.44 0.36 -13.17
C ARG A 6 11.82 -0.26 -11.91
N LYS A 7 11.49 0.58 -10.93
CA LYS A 7 10.87 0.22 -9.66
C LYS A 7 10.23 1.46 -9.04
N ALA A 8 9.24 1.25 -8.18
CA ALA A 8 8.57 2.32 -7.44
C ALA A 8 8.41 1.96 -5.96
N ALA A 9 8.23 2.97 -5.13
CA ALA A 9 7.79 2.81 -3.74
C ALA A 9 6.54 3.66 -3.53
N VAL A 10 5.55 3.12 -2.84
CA VAL A 10 4.32 3.82 -2.43
C VAL A 10 4.30 3.86 -0.91
N ILE A 11 4.14 5.05 -0.35
CA ILE A 11 4.07 5.27 1.10
C ILE A 11 2.61 5.52 1.47
N GLY A 12 2.08 4.66 2.35
CA GLY A 12 0.67 4.56 2.73
C GLY A 12 -0.02 3.40 2.00
N SER A 13 -0.60 2.47 2.76
CA SER A 13 -1.32 1.28 2.27
C SER A 13 -2.84 1.41 2.28
N GLY A 14 -3.36 2.60 2.60
CA GLY A 14 -4.78 2.91 2.45
C GLY A 14 -5.29 2.70 1.01
N VAL A 15 -6.61 2.85 0.82
CA VAL A 15 -7.31 2.54 -0.45
C VAL A 15 -6.61 3.11 -1.69
N MET A 16 -6.22 4.39 -1.64
CA MET A 16 -5.53 5.04 -2.76
C MET A 16 -4.12 4.46 -3.00
N GLY A 17 -3.33 4.30 -1.94
CA GLY A 17 -1.94 3.81 -2.04
C GLY A 17 -1.86 2.38 -2.55
N SER A 18 -2.75 1.51 -2.04
CA SER A 18 -2.92 0.15 -2.55
C SER A 18 -3.34 0.13 -4.02
N GLY A 19 -4.26 1.01 -4.44
CA GLY A 19 -4.67 1.13 -5.85
C GLY A 19 -3.53 1.57 -6.78
N ILE A 20 -2.74 2.56 -6.37
CA ILE A 20 -1.56 3.01 -7.13
C ILE A 20 -0.54 1.88 -7.27
N ALA A 21 -0.23 1.19 -6.16
CA ALA A 21 0.69 0.06 -6.19
C ALA A 21 0.17 -1.07 -7.10
N ALA A 22 -1.13 -1.37 -7.03
CA ALA A 22 -1.75 -2.38 -7.89
C ALA A 22 -1.62 -2.04 -9.38
N HIS A 23 -1.85 -0.79 -9.78
CA HIS A 23 -1.68 -0.38 -11.17
C HIS A 23 -0.23 -0.50 -11.66
N LEU A 24 0.74 -0.12 -10.83
CA LEU A 24 2.17 -0.26 -11.16
C LEU A 24 2.58 -1.73 -11.28
N ALA A 25 2.14 -2.57 -10.34
CA ALA A 25 2.37 -4.01 -10.39
C ALA A 25 1.71 -4.67 -11.61
N ASN A 26 0.49 -4.25 -11.97
CA ASN A 26 -0.26 -4.78 -13.11
C ASN A 26 0.45 -4.57 -14.46
N ILE A 27 1.22 -3.48 -14.59
CA ILE A 27 2.03 -3.21 -15.78
C ILE A 27 3.47 -3.75 -15.66
N GLY A 28 3.75 -4.55 -14.63
CA GLY A 28 5.04 -5.22 -14.43
C GLY A 28 6.12 -4.32 -13.84
N ILE A 29 5.79 -3.18 -13.22
CA ILE A 29 6.75 -2.39 -12.46
C ILE A 29 6.82 -2.94 -11.03
N PRO A 30 7.99 -3.43 -10.58
CA PRO A 30 8.19 -3.83 -9.19
C PRO A 30 7.90 -2.64 -8.25
N VAL A 31 6.99 -2.85 -7.30
CA VAL A 31 6.57 -1.81 -6.36
C VAL A 31 6.71 -2.29 -4.92
N THR A 32 7.24 -1.45 -4.05
CA THR A 32 7.22 -1.65 -2.60
C THR A 32 6.12 -0.78 -2.00
N LEU A 33 5.17 -1.40 -1.30
CA LEU A 33 4.15 -0.70 -0.54
C LEU A 33 4.60 -0.65 0.93
N LEU A 34 4.80 0.55 1.46
CA LEU A 34 5.26 0.79 2.82
C LEU A 34 4.15 1.48 3.59
N ASP A 35 3.87 1.00 4.80
CA ASP A 35 2.99 1.70 5.73
C ASP A 35 3.54 1.58 7.16
N ILE A 36 3.09 2.48 8.02
CA ILE A 36 3.45 2.49 9.43
C ILE A 36 2.45 1.60 10.16
N VAL A 37 2.95 0.62 10.92
CA VAL A 37 2.12 -0.18 11.81
C VAL A 37 1.70 0.72 12.99
N PRO A 38 0.40 0.88 13.26
CA PRO A 38 -0.05 1.66 14.42
C PRO A 38 0.37 0.96 15.73
N ASN A 39 0.79 1.73 16.72
CA ASN A 39 1.20 1.22 18.04
C ASN A 39 0.01 0.65 18.84
N GLU A 40 -1.18 1.21 18.63
CA GLU A 40 -2.42 0.79 19.24
C GLU A 40 -3.53 0.83 18.19
N LEU A 41 -4.38 -0.18 18.17
CA LEU A 41 -5.58 -0.18 17.32
C LEU A 41 -6.66 0.67 17.97
N THR A 42 -7.43 1.36 17.14
CA THR A 42 -8.67 1.99 17.61
C THR A 42 -9.67 0.91 18.05
N LYS A 43 -10.66 1.29 18.87
CA LYS A 43 -11.74 0.37 19.30
C LYS A 43 -12.50 -0.22 18.11
N GLU A 44 -12.69 0.58 17.07
CA GLU A 44 -13.37 0.21 15.82
C GLU A 44 -12.56 -0.79 15.00
N GLU A 45 -11.23 -0.61 14.91
CA GLU A 45 -10.33 -1.56 14.25
C GLU A 45 -10.20 -2.88 15.03
N THR A 46 -10.23 -2.81 16.37
CA THR A 46 -10.22 -4.01 17.22
C THR A 46 -11.49 -4.84 17.01
N ALA A 47 -12.65 -4.20 16.93
CA ALA A 47 -13.92 -4.88 16.66
C ALA A 47 -13.93 -5.55 15.27
N LYS A 48 -13.46 -4.85 14.23
CA LYS A 48 -13.36 -5.42 12.87
C LYS A 48 -12.38 -6.58 12.74
N LYS A 49 -11.37 -6.67 13.61
CA LYS A 49 -10.38 -7.76 13.61
C LYS A 49 -10.88 -9.06 14.26
N ALA A 50 -11.93 -9.02 15.07
CA ALA A 50 -12.49 -10.21 15.71
C ALA A 50 -13.31 -11.08 14.74
N ASP A 51 -13.76 -10.49 13.63
CA ASP A 51 -14.66 -11.11 12.65
C ASP A 51 -13.95 -11.57 11.35
N ALA A 52 -12.62 -11.42 11.27
CA ALA A 52 -11.77 -11.78 10.12
C ALA A 52 -10.69 -12.79 10.51
#